data_AF-A0A7V4PDI1-F1
#
_entry.id   AF-A0A7V4PDI1-F1
#
_cell.length_a   1.000
_cell.length_b   1.000
_cell.length_c   1.000
_cell.angle_alpha   90.00
_cell.angle_beta   90.00
_cell.angle_gamma   90.00
#
_symmetry.space_group_name_H-M   'P 1'
#
loop_
_entity.id
_entity.type
_entity.pdbx_description
1 polymer ?
#
loop_
_entity_poly.entity_id
_entity_poly.type
_entity_poly.pdbx_seq_one_letter_code
_entity_poly.pdbx_strand_id
1 'polypeptide(L)'
;MRIKIKKIVLMFGILFLLLNSGTFVFLKVFAAENSYTTKEAIPGNSTTDSFETYLQQVYKFGISISGILALVMISVGAFQYMLGSTANMSKKGDSKSRIEDAIFALILTFLAWLLLKTINPDLLKWNLEKPSYSSIFLSKNQAIETDLYKNINFLLPINYDFEEKA
;
A
#
# COMPACT_ATOMS: atom_id res chain seq x y z
N MET A 1 -16.17 -51.58 -13.95
CA MET A 1 -16.53 -50.62 -12.88
C MET A 1 -16.68 -49.23 -13.49
N ARG A 2 -17.90 -48.74 -13.77
CA ARG A 2 -18.13 -47.41 -14.38
C ARG A 2 -18.21 -46.35 -13.30
N ILE A 3 -17.07 -45.86 -12.82
CA ILE A 3 -17.08 -44.72 -11.91
C ILE A 3 -17.58 -43.51 -12.72
N LYS A 4 -18.78 -43.02 -12.38
CA LYS A 4 -19.41 -41.88 -13.06
C LYS A 4 -18.52 -40.66 -12.81
N ILE A 5 -17.91 -40.10 -13.86
CA ILE A 5 -16.99 -38.94 -13.82
C ILE A 5 -17.45 -37.82 -12.88
N LYS A 6 -18.76 -37.60 -12.74
CA LYS A 6 -19.35 -36.64 -11.80
C LYS A 6 -18.92 -36.87 -10.34
N LYS A 7 -18.75 -38.12 -9.90
CA LYS A 7 -18.28 -38.46 -8.54
C LYS A 7 -16.81 -38.17 -8.33
N ILE A 8 -15.98 -38.31 -9.37
CA ILE A 8 -14.56 -38.00 -9.34
C ILE A 8 -14.34 -36.48 -9.30
N VAL A 9 -15.08 -35.72 -10.11
CA VAL A 9 -15.03 -34.26 -10.11
C VAL A 9 -15.48 -33.70 -8.75
N LEU A 10 -16.54 -34.26 -8.16
CA LEU A 10 -17.00 -33.89 -6.84
C LEU A 10 -15.94 -34.14 -5.75
N MET A 11 -15.28 -35.31 -5.81
CA MET A 11 -14.25 -35.68 -4.84
C MET A 11 -13.02 -34.77 -4.93
N PHE A 12 -12.59 -34.41 -6.14
CA PHE A 12 -11.51 -33.46 -6.36
C PHE A 12 -11.85 -32.04 -5.89
N GLY A 13 -13.10 -31.60 -6.11
CA GLY A 13 -13.58 -30.31 -5.60
C GLY A 13 -13.58 -30.22 -4.07
N ILE A 14 -14.00 -31.30 -3.40
CA ILE A 14 -13.98 -31.38 -1.93
C ILE A 14 -12.53 -31.39 -1.41
N LEU A 15 -11.63 -32.13 -2.06
CA LEU A 15 -10.21 -32.15 -1.71
C LEU A 15 -9.58 -30.75 -1.84
N PHE A 16 -9.87 -30.04 -2.93
CA PHE A 16 -9.39 -28.66 -3.13
C PHE A 16 -9.88 -27.72 -2.03
N LEU A 17 -11.15 -27.83 -1.61
CA LEU A 17 -11.69 -27.01 -0.50
C LEU A 17 -11.04 -27.35 0.85
N LEU A 18 -10.77 -28.63 1.12
CA LEU A 18 -10.11 -29.07 2.36
C LEU A 18 -8.64 -28.63 2.43
N LEU A 19 -7.94 -28.56 1.30
CA LEU A 19 -6.56 -28.07 1.24
C LEU A 19 -6.45 -26.56 1.48
N ASN A 20 -7.47 -25.80 1.09
CA ASN A 20 -7.46 -24.33 1.21
C ASN A 20 -8.07 -23.82 2.52
N SER A 21 -8.85 -24.62 3.27
CA SER A 21 -9.54 -24.14 4.48
C SER A 21 -8.58 -23.74 5.61
N GLY A 22 -7.47 -24.47 5.78
CA GLY A 22 -6.49 -24.21 6.84
C GLY A 22 -5.52 -23.07 6.52
N THR A 23 -5.21 -22.86 5.24
CA THR A 23 -4.19 -21.87 4.83
C THR A 23 -4.65 -20.43 5.06
N PHE A 24 -5.95 -20.12 4.94
CA PHE A 24 -6.49 -18.77 5.19
C PHE A 24 -6.44 -18.34 6.66
N VAL A 25 -6.53 -19.27 7.61
CA VAL A 25 -6.46 -18.97 9.05
C VAL A 25 -5.00 -18.85 9.51
N PHE A 26 -4.13 -19.73 9.02
CA PHE A 26 -2.70 -19.72 9.35
C PHE A 26 -1.96 -18.48 8.81
N LEU A 27 -2.39 -17.90 7.67
CA LEU A 27 -1.78 -16.68 7.12
C LEU A 27 -1.95 -15.45 8.03
N LYS A 28 -3.04 -15.36 8.81
CA LYS A 28 -3.28 -14.23 9.73
C LYS A 28 -2.40 -14.26 10.97
N VAL A 29 -1.89 -15.43 11.37
CA VAL A 29 -1.15 -15.64 12.62
C VAL A 29 0.34 -15.26 12.50
N PHE A 30 0.94 -15.34 11.30
CA PHE A 30 2.36 -15.01 11.08
C PHE A 30 2.68 -13.53 10.83
N ALA A 31 1.68 -12.64 10.81
CA ALA A 31 1.88 -11.24 10.42
C ALA A 31 2.31 -10.29 11.56
N ALA A 32 2.61 -10.81 12.75
CA ALA A 32 2.90 -9.99 13.92
C ALA A 32 4.41 -9.86 14.16
N GLU A 33 4.89 -8.61 14.13
CA GLU A 33 6.24 -8.09 14.40
C GLU A 33 7.05 -7.75 13.14
N ASN A 34 7.00 -6.47 12.72
CA ASN A 34 7.90 -5.91 11.72
C ASN A 34 8.15 -4.42 12.03
N SER A 35 9.16 -4.13 12.85
CA SER A 35 9.81 -2.82 12.83
C SER A 35 10.52 -2.66 11.49
N TYR A 36 10.07 -1.74 10.64
CA TYR A 36 10.58 -1.58 9.28
C TYR A 36 10.86 -0.12 9.00
N THR A 37 12.13 0.25 8.91
CA THR A 37 12.52 1.62 8.61
C THR A 37 12.71 1.78 7.10
N THR A 38 11.84 2.57 6.47
CA THR A 38 12.01 2.92 5.06
C THR A 38 13.10 3.97 4.93
N LYS A 39 14.19 3.66 4.23
CA LYS A 39 15.26 4.62 3.95
C LYS A 39 14.97 5.55 2.76
N GLU A 40 13.94 5.22 1.97
CA GLU A 40 13.53 5.98 0.78
C GLU A 40 12.01 6.13 0.77
N ALA A 41 11.53 7.31 0.40
CA ALA A 41 10.12 7.63 0.33
C ALA A 41 9.53 7.28 -1.05
N ILE A 42 8.33 6.68 -1.07
CA ILE A 42 7.60 6.43 -2.32
C ILE A 42 7.02 7.76 -2.81
N PRO A 43 7.07 8.07 -4.12
CA PRO A 43 6.49 9.29 -4.67
C PRO A 43 5.04 9.51 -4.22
N GLY A 44 4.78 10.66 -3.59
CA GLY A 44 3.47 11.01 -3.01
C GLY A 44 3.29 10.66 -1.53
N ASN A 45 4.31 10.08 -0.88
CA ASN A 45 4.28 9.71 0.54
C ASN A 45 5.59 10.04 1.27
N SER A 46 5.56 10.08 2.61
CA SER A 46 6.73 10.25 3.47
C SER A 46 7.30 8.91 3.92
N THR A 47 8.56 8.90 4.37
CA THR A 47 9.16 7.74 5.03
C THR A 47 8.35 7.32 6.25
N THR A 48 8.31 6.01 6.53
CA THR A 48 7.57 5.41 7.62
C THR A 48 8.37 4.30 8.29
N ASP A 49 8.20 4.16 9.60
CA ASP A 49 8.88 3.15 10.43
C ASP A 49 8.04 1.88 10.65
N SER A 50 6.86 1.83 10.02
CA SER A 50 5.92 0.72 10.13
C SER A 50 5.78 0.01 8.79
N PHE A 51 6.04 -1.31 8.79
CA PHE A 51 5.86 -2.16 7.61
C PHE A 51 4.43 -2.09 7.07
N GLU A 52 3.46 -2.03 7.97
CA GLU A 52 2.04 -1.89 7.64
C GLU A 52 1.82 -0.63 6.78
N THR A 53 2.25 0.53 7.28
CA THR A 53 2.11 1.81 6.58
C THR A 53 2.85 1.81 5.25
N TYR A 54 4.06 1.24 5.16
CA TYR A 54 4.78 1.14 3.90
C TYR A 54 4.03 0.31 2.86
N LEU A 55 3.49 -0.84 3.26
CA LEU A 55 2.71 -1.71 2.37
C LEU A 55 1.45 -1.00 1.86
N GLN A 56 0.80 -0.19 2.71
CA GLN A 56 -0.31 0.67 2.31
C GLN A 56 0.10 1.67 1.22
N GLN A 57 1.27 2.30 1.37
CA GLN A 57 1.77 3.29 0.42
C GLN A 57 2.08 2.65 -0.94
N VAL A 58 2.75 1.49 -0.96
CA VAL A 58 3.02 0.72 -2.19
C VAL A 58 1.71 0.35 -2.89
N TYR A 59 0.74 -0.13 -2.13
CA TYR A 59 -0.54 -0.55 -2.68
C TYR A 59 -1.34 0.61 -3.28
N LYS A 60 -1.35 1.77 -2.60
CA LYS A 60 -1.95 3.02 -3.10
C LYS A 60 -1.31 3.46 -4.41
N PHE A 61 0.02 3.44 -4.48
CA PHE A 61 0.78 3.77 -5.68
C PHE A 61 0.52 2.78 -6.84
N GLY A 62 0.39 1.49 -6.54
CA GLY A 62 0.07 0.47 -7.54
C GLY A 62 -1.31 0.64 -8.16
N ILE A 63 -2.35 0.89 -7.35
CA ILE A 63 -3.72 1.13 -7.86
C ILE A 63 -3.78 2.40 -8.70
N SER A 64 -3.15 3.49 -8.25
CA SER A 64 -3.22 4.76 -8.97
C SER A 64 -2.62 4.66 -10.38
N ILE A 65 -1.46 4.01 -10.51
CA ILE A 65 -0.84 3.76 -11.81
C ILE A 65 -1.68 2.80 -12.65
N SER A 66 -2.18 1.71 -12.06
CA SER A 66 -3.01 0.73 -12.75
C SER A 66 -4.24 1.38 -13.39
N GLY A 67 -4.93 2.28 -12.67
CA GLY A 67 -6.10 3.00 -13.20
C GLY A 67 -5.77 3.88 -14.40
N ILE A 68 -4.66 4.63 -14.33
CA ILE A 68 -4.22 5.51 -15.42
C ILE A 68 -3.83 4.67 -16.65
N LEU A 69 -3.08 3.58 -16.45
CA LEU A 69 -2.64 2.71 -17.54
C LEU A 69 -3.83 2.02 -18.23
N ALA A 70 -4.79 1.53 -17.46
CA ALA A 70 -6.03 0.95 -17.98
C ALA A 70 -6.80 1.97 -18.82
N LEU A 71 -6.94 3.20 -18.35
CA LEU A 71 -7.62 4.28 -19.07
C LEU A 71 -6.94 4.60 -20.41
N VAL A 72 -5.61 4.67 -20.43
CA VAL A 72 -4.83 4.94 -21.66
C VAL A 72 -5.00 3.80 -22.67
N MET A 73 -4.87 2.55 -22.23
CA MET A 73 -4.98 1.38 -23.11
C MET A 73 -6.40 1.22 -23.68
N ILE A 74 -7.43 1.49 -22.87
CA ILE A 74 -8.83 1.51 -23.35
C ILE A 74 -9.03 2.63 -24.37
N SER A 75 -8.52 3.84 -24.12
CA SER A 75 -8.66 4.97 -25.04
C SER A 75 -7.99 4.69 -26.38
N VAL A 76 -6.73 4.21 -26.36
CA VAL A 76 -5.99 3.84 -27.58
C VAL A 76 -6.70 2.69 -28.32
N GLY A 77 -7.15 1.66 -27.59
CA GLY A 77 -7.90 0.55 -28.17
C GLY A 77 -9.23 1.00 -28.80
N ALA A 78 -9.94 1.94 -28.18
CA ALA A 78 -11.19 2.48 -28.68
C ALA A 78 -11.00 3.26 -29.98
N PHE A 79 -10.00 4.15 -30.03
CA PHE A 79 -9.67 4.87 -31.28
C PHE A 79 -9.22 3.91 -32.38
N GLN A 80 -8.41 2.91 -32.03
CA GLN A 80 -7.92 1.92 -33.00
C GLN A 80 -9.04 1.02 -33.53
N TYR A 81 -10.02 0.67 -32.69
CA TYR A 81 -11.20 -0.09 -33.10
C TYR A 81 -12.09 0.69 -34.07
N MET A 82 -12.30 1.99 -33.79
CA MET A 82 -13.13 2.85 -34.64
C MET A 82 -12.46 3.16 -35.99
N LEU A 83 -11.18 3.49 -35.98
CA LEU A 83 -10.42 3.85 -37.19
C LEU A 83 -9.98 2.62 -38.01
N GLY A 84 -9.74 1.48 -37.35
CA GLY A 84 -9.28 0.24 -37.97
C GLY A 84 -10.35 -0.50 -38.78
N SER A 85 -11.62 -0.11 -38.68
CA SER A 85 -12.75 -0.75 -39.38
C SER A 85 -12.68 -0.65 -40.90
N THR A 86 -11.92 0.31 -41.45
CA THR A 86 -11.83 0.55 -42.90
C THR A 86 -10.72 -0.25 -43.58
N ALA A 87 -9.73 -0.77 -42.83
CA ALA A 87 -8.47 -1.23 -43.41
C ALA A 87 -8.22 -2.74 -43.38
N ASN A 88 -8.59 -3.48 -42.31
CA ASN A 88 -8.37 -4.94 -42.19
C ASN A 88 -9.08 -5.55 -40.96
N MET A 89 -9.75 -6.70 -41.10
CA MET A 89 -10.41 -7.39 -39.96
C MET A 89 -9.45 -7.78 -38.82
N SER A 90 -8.19 -8.10 -39.14
CA SER A 90 -7.18 -8.47 -38.13
C SER A 90 -6.93 -7.35 -37.11
N LYS A 91 -6.81 -6.10 -37.58
CA LYS A 91 -6.57 -4.94 -36.68
C LYS A 91 -7.77 -4.65 -35.78
N LYS A 92 -8.98 -5.00 -36.21
CA LYS A 92 -10.20 -4.89 -35.40
C LYS A 92 -10.22 -5.92 -34.27
N GLY A 93 -9.78 -7.16 -34.55
CA GLY A 93 -9.60 -8.20 -33.54
C GLY A 93 -8.58 -7.82 -32.47
N ASP A 94 -7.40 -7.36 -32.89
CA ASP A 94 -6.32 -6.96 -31.98
C ASP A 94 -6.73 -5.80 -31.06
N SER A 95 -7.50 -4.83 -31.59
CA SER A 95 -8.00 -3.70 -30.80
C SER A 95 -9.00 -4.15 -29.74
N LYS A 96 -9.85 -5.13 -30.07
CA LYS A 96 -10.82 -5.71 -29.13
C LYS A 96 -10.12 -6.50 -28.03
N SER A 97 -9.13 -7.31 -28.37
CA SER A 97 -8.30 -8.03 -27.40
C SER A 97 -7.64 -7.06 -26.42
N ARG A 98 -7.07 -5.97 -26.93
CA ARG A 98 -6.41 -4.95 -26.09
C ARG A 98 -7.37 -4.27 -25.10
N ILE A 99 -8.61 -4.02 -25.51
CA ILE A 99 -9.65 -3.49 -24.61
C ILE A 99 -10.02 -4.53 -23.56
N GLU A 100 -10.21 -5.80 -23.97
CA GLU A 100 -10.51 -6.90 -23.06
C GLU A 100 -9.41 -7.10 -22.02
N ASP A 101 -8.14 -7.10 -22.44
CA ASP A 101 -6.98 -7.21 -21.55
C ASP A 101 -6.92 -6.05 -20.54
N ALA A 102 -7.22 -4.83 -20.97
CA ALA A 102 -7.28 -3.68 -20.08
C ALA A 102 -8.43 -3.77 -19.07
N ILE A 103 -9.59 -4.30 -19.48
CA ILE A 103 -10.72 -4.57 -18.59
C ILE A 103 -10.36 -5.67 -17.59
N PHE A 104 -9.70 -6.75 -18.03
CA PHE A 104 -9.21 -7.80 -17.14
C PHE A 104 -8.21 -7.27 -16.12
N ALA A 105 -7.29 -6.39 -16.53
CA ALA A 105 -6.37 -5.73 -15.60
C ALA A 105 -7.12 -4.90 -14.53
N LEU A 106 -8.15 -4.15 -14.94
CA LEU A 106 -8.97 -3.36 -14.01
C LEU A 106 -9.70 -4.28 -13.00
N ILE A 107 -10.31 -5.35 -13.49
CA ILE A 107 -11.01 -6.35 -12.65
C ILE A 107 -10.02 -7.00 -11.69
N LEU A 108 -8.82 -7.36 -12.15
CA LEU A 108 -7.79 -7.96 -11.33
C LEU A 108 -7.33 -7.01 -10.22
N THR A 109 -7.16 -5.72 -10.52
CA THR A 109 -6.85 -4.68 -9.52
C THR A 109 -7.97 -4.55 -8.49
N PHE A 110 -9.24 -4.59 -8.91
CA PHE A 110 -10.39 -4.60 -7.99
C PHE A 110 -10.46 -5.86 -7.13
N LEU A 111 -10.12 -7.03 -7.69
CA LEU A 111 -10.05 -8.28 -6.93
C LEU A 111 -8.93 -8.22 -5.89
N ALA A 112 -7.76 -7.69 -6.24
CA ALA A 112 -6.68 -7.45 -5.29
C ALA A 112 -7.15 -6.53 -4.15
N TRP A 113 -7.93 -5.50 -4.46
CA TRP A 113 -8.48 -4.57 -3.47
C TRP A 113 -9.48 -5.26 -2.54
N LEU A 114 -10.34 -6.11 -3.10
CA LEU A 114 -11.30 -6.89 -2.35
C LEU A 114 -10.62 -7.91 -1.42
N LEU A 115 -9.57 -8.58 -1.89
CA LEU A 115 -8.77 -9.50 -1.08
C LEU A 115 -8.09 -8.78 0.07
N LEU A 116 -7.44 -7.65 -0.21
CA LEU A 116 -6.76 -6.87 0.82
C LEU A 116 -7.73 -6.36 1.88
N LYS A 117 -8.90 -5.84 1.45
CA LYS A 117 -10.00 -5.44 2.33
C LYS A 117 -10.50 -6.59 3.21
N THR A 118 -10.51 -7.82 2.70
CA THR A 118 -10.99 -9.01 3.42
C THR A 118 -9.98 -9.53 4.44
N ILE A 119 -8.68 -9.43 4.13
CA ILE A 119 -7.61 -9.86 5.04
C ILE A 119 -7.40 -8.83 6.15
N ASN A 120 -7.16 -7.58 5.78
CA ASN A 120 -6.99 -6.47 6.72
C ASN A 120 -7.49 -5.15 6.08
N PRO A 121 -8.68 -4.65 6.48
CA PRO A 121 -9.23 -3.41 5.96
C PRO A 121 -8.44 -2.16 6.41
N ASP A 122 -7.61 -2.28 7.45
CA ASP A 122 -6.80 -1.16 7.94
C ASP A 122 -5.72 -0.77 6.93
N LEU A 123 -5.33 -1.70 6.05
CA LEU A 123 -4.44 -1.43 4.92
C LEU A 123 -5.06 -0.52 3.85
N LEU A 124 -6.38 -0.38 3.84
CA LEU A 124 -7.10 0.53 2.94
C LEU A 124 -7.42 1.85 3.62
N LYS A 125 -7.15 2.00 4.92
CA LYS A 125 -7.47 3.24 5.63
C LYS A 125 -6.63 4.38 5.05
N TRP A 126 -7.33 5.45 4.74
CA TRP A 126 -6.74 6.72 4.36
C TRP A 126 -6.39 7.45 5.64
N ASN A 127 -5.43 6.92 6.41
CA ASN A 127 -4.85 7.73 7.47
C ASN A 127 -3.96 8.77 6.78
N LEU A 128 -4.57 9.91 6.43
CA LEU A 128 -3.88 11.15 6.19
C LEU A 128 -3.36 11.61 7.56
N GLU A 129 -2.40 10.86 8.11
CA GLU A 129 -1.68 11.31 9.28
C GLU A 129 -0.83 12.48 8.80
N LYS A 130 -1.32 13.67 9.14
CA LYS A 130 -0.64 14.93 8.91
C LYS A 130 0.77 14.74 9.47
N PRO A 131 1.84 14.93 8.67
CA PRO A 131 3.19 14.80 9.21
C PRO A 131 3.30 15.73 10.40
N SER A 132 3.38 15.15 11.59
CA SER A 132 3.58 15.90 12.82
C SER A 132 5.04 16.34 12.83
N TYR A 133 5.31 17.52 12.27
CA TYR A 133 6.62 18.15 12.29
C TYR A 133 7.00 18.72 13.68
N SER A 134 6.45 18.21 14.78
CA SER A 134 6.67 18.80 16.11
C SER A 134 7.71 18.07 16.97
N SER A 135 8.00 16.78 16.78
CA SER A 135 8.89 16.07 17.73
C SER A 135 10.39 16.19 17.43
N ILE A 136 10.81 16.37 16.17
CA ILE A 136 12.24 16.39 15.82
C ILE A 136 12.89 17.74 16.21
N PHE A 137 12.18 18.85 16.03
CA PHE A 137 12.68 20.18 16.41
C PHE A 137 12.55 20.48 17.91
N LEU A 138 11.55 19.89 18.59
CA LEU A 138 11.41 20.05 20.05
C LEU A 138 12.37 19.15 20.82
N SER A 139 12.57 17.89 20.41
CA SER A 139 13.54 17.00 21.08
C SER A 139 14.99 17.48 20.91
N LYS A 140 15.34 18.02 19.72
CA LYS A 140 16.70 18.51 19.46
C LYS A 140 16.96 19.86 20.12
N ASN A 141 16.01 20.81 20.10
CA ASN A 141 16.19 22.10 20.79
C ASN A 141 16.16 21.95 22.32
N GLN A 142 15.34 21.07 22.87
CA GLN A 142 15.29 20.86 24.31
C GLN A 142 16.61 20.29 24.85
N ALA A 143 17.26 19.39 24.12
CA ALA A 143 18.61 18.90 24.47
C ALA A 143 19.68 20.00 24.37
N ILE A 144 19.63 20.84 23.31
CA ILE A 144 20.57 21.94 23.10
C ILE A 144 20.44 23.02 24.17
N GLU A 145 19.22 23.36 24.60
CA GLU A 145 19.01 24.35 25.67
C GLU A 145 19.53 23.84 27.02
N THR A 146 19.34 22.56 27.33
CA THR A 146 19.85 21.97 28.58
C THR A 146 21.37 21.90 28.61
N ASP A 147 22.02 21.61 27.47
CA ASP A 147 23.47 21.53 27.37
C ASP A 147 24.12 22.92 27.44
N LEU A 148 23.49 23.94 26.84
CA LEU A 148 23.96 25.32 26.95
C LEU A 148 23.84 25.85 28.38
N TYR A 149 22.71 25.65 29.07
CA TYR A 149 22.57 26.10 30.45
C TYR A 149 23.59 25.44 31.38
N LYS A 150 23.84 24.14 31.22
CA LYS A 150 24.81 23.40 32.02
C LYS A 150 26.25 23.88 31.76
N ASN A 151 26.59 24.16 30.50
CA ASN A 151 27.91 24.64 30.14
C ASN A 151 28.14 26.10 30.58
N ILE A 152 27.13 26.96 30.45
CA ILE A 152 27.22 28.36 30.90
C ILE A 152 27.33 28.44 32.43
N ASN A 153 26.51 27.69 33.18
CA ASN A 153 26.59 27.65 34.64
C ASN A 153 27.89 27.05 35.17
N PHE A 154 28.56 26.20 34.38
CA PHE A 154 29.89 25.69 34.70
C PHE A 154 30.99 26.75 34.51
N LEU A 155 30.86 27.59 33.48
CA LEU A 155 31.85 28.62 33.15
C LEU A 155 31.66 29.91 33.96
N LEU A 156 30.43 30.23 34.36
CA LEU A 156 30.09 31.37 35.19
C LEU A 156 28.93 30.96 36.12
N PRO A 157 29.19 30.56 37.37
CA PRO A 157 28.12 30.30 38.33
C PRO A 157 27.51 31.63 38.78
N ILE A 158 26.65 32.23 37.96
CA ILE A 158 25.80 33.34 38.40
C ILE A 158 24.66 32.77 39.24
N ASN A 159 24.89 32.71 40.56
CA ASN A 159 23.83 32.55 41.55
C ASN A 159 23.02 33.85 41.59
N TYR A 160 21.91 33.90 40.84
CA TYR A 160 20.94 34.98 41.00
C TYR A 160 20.18 34.75 42.31
N ASP A 161 20.74 35.28 43.41
CA ASP A 161 19.98 35.58 44.62
C ASP A 161 19.01 36.70 44.24
N PHE A 162 17.78 36.32 43.85
CA PHE A 162 16.68 37.27 43.82
C PHE A 162 16.38 37.62 45.29
N GLU A 163 17.10 38.61 45.82
CA GLU A 163 16.73 39.28 47.05
C GLU A 163 15.36 39.93 46.80
N GLU A 164 14.32 39.21 47.21
CA GLU A 164 12.95 39.68 47.36
C GLU A 164 12.98 40.88 48.31
N LYS A 165 13.10 42.09 47.75
CA LYS A 165 12.76 43.32 48.47
C LYS A 165 11.38 43.78 48.06
N ALA A 166 10.53 43.74 49.09
CA ALA A 166 9.21 44.36 49.22
C ALA A 166 9.09 45.74 48.59
#